data_AF-A0AAQ3G8Q3-F1
#
_entry.id   AF-A0AAQ3G8Q3-F1
#
_cell.length_a   1.000
_cell.length_b   1.000
_cell.length_c   1.000
_cell.angle_alpha   90.00
_cell.angle_beta   90.00
_cell.angle_gamma   90.00
#
_symmetry.space_group_name_H-M   'P 1'
#
loop_
_entity.id
_entity.type
_entity.pdbx_description
1 polymer ?
#
loop_
_entity_poly.entity_id
_entity_poly.type
_entity_poly.pdbx_seq_one_letter_code
_entity_poly.pdbx_strand_id
1 'polypeptide(L)' 'MPKKPPAPDSTASAADIERAILALNKMAERLWGDGREAEAKALLDALDALNRALDRIRIGESRRAVTLH' A
#
# COMPACT_ATOMS: atom_id res chain seq x y z
N MET A 1 -14.18 23.81 26.78
CA MET A 1 -13.99 22.43 26.30
C MET A 1 -12.92 22.42 25.22
N PRO A 2 -11.74 21.83 25.42
CA PRO A 2 -10.72 21.77 24.37
C PRO A 2 -11.11 20.70 23.36
N LYS A 3 -11.46 21.13 22.15
CA LYS A 3 -11.68 20.24 21.01
C LYS A 3 -10.31 19.74 20.57
N LYS A 4 -9.99 18.49 20.88
CA LYS A 4 -8.75 17.84 20.44
C LYS A 4 -8.74 17.91 18.90
N PRO A 5 -7.67 18.45 18.28
CA PRO A 5 -7.59 18.44 16.82
C PRO A 5 -7.69 16.99 16.34
N PRO A 6 -8.41 16.70 15.25
CA PRO A 6 -8.39 15.38 14.66
C PRO A 6 -6.92 15.02 14.42
N ALA A 7 -6.48 13.89 14.96
CA ALA A 7 -5.18 13.36 14.63
C ALA A 7 -5.10 13.27 13.10
N PRO A 8 -3.97 13.60 12.46
CA PRO A 8 -3.87 13.49 11.02
C PRO A 8 -4.21 12.04 10.65
N ASP A 9 -5.36 11.87 10.00
CA ASP A 9 -5.80 10.65 9.32
C ASP A 9 -4.84 10.42 8.14
N SER A 10 -3.58 10.11 8.44
CA SER A 10 -2.57 9.69 7.48
C SER A 10 -2.47 8.17 7.44
N THR A 11 -3.55 7.47 7.78
CA THR A 11 -3.72 6.08 7.39
C THR A 11 -3.98 6.06 5.89
N ALA A 12 -2.94 5.77 5.11
CA ALA A 12 -3.08 5.47 3.69
C ALA A 12 -4.21 4.45 3.52
N SER A 13 -5.22 4.80 2.73
CA SER A 13 -6.36 3.92 2.50
C SER A 13 -5.93 2.74 1.62
N ALA A 14 -6.72 1.67 1.62
CA ALA A 14 -6.50 0.54 0.70
C ALA A 14 -6.37 1.02 -0.75
N ALA A 15 -7.21 1.98 -1.16
CA ALA A 15 -7.17 2.57 -2.49
C ALA A 15 -5.87 3.34 -2.79
N ASP A 16 -5.32 4.05 -1.81
CA ASP A 16 -4.04 4.76 -1.97
C ASP A 16 -2.88 3.78 -2.15
N ILE A 17 -2.89 2.68 -1.38
CA ILE A 17 -1.86 1.63 -1.47
C ILE A 17 -1.97 0.88 -2.80
N GLU A 18 -3.18 0.56 -3.25
CA GLU A 18 -3.41 -0.05 -4.57
C GLU A 18 -2.90 0.82 -5.71
N ARG A 19 -3.14 2.14 -5.66
CA ARG A 19 -2.63 3.08 -6.66
C ARG A 19 -1.10 3.16 -6.64
N ALA A 20 -0.49 3.12 -5.46
CA ALA A 20 0.97 3.09 -5.32
C ALA A 20 1.57 1.79 -5.90
N ILE A 21 0.95 0.63 -5.64
CA ILE A 21 1.39 -0.68 -6.18
C ILE A 21 1.37 -0.66 -7.72
N LEU A 22 0.30 -0.15 -8.33
CA LEU A 22 0.21 -0.06 -9.80
C LEU A 22 1.31 0.82 -10.40
N ALA A 23 1.57 1.98 -9.79
CA ALA A 23 2.59 2.91 -10.26
C ALA A 23 4.00 2.31 -10.15
N LEU A 24 4.30 1.65 -9.03
CA LEU A 24 5.61 1.05 -8.77
C LEU A 24 5.87 -0.17 -9.65
N ASN A 25 4.85 -1.00 -9.94
CA ASN A 25 4.96 -2.11 -10.89
C ASN A 25 5.37 -1.61 -12.28
N LYS A 26 4.69 -0.58 -12.79
CA LYS A 26 5.01 0.00 -14.10
C LYS A 26 6.43 0.55 -14.17
N MET A 27 6.92 1.11 -13.06
CA MET A 27 8.30 1.59 -12.97
C MET A 27 9.30 0.44 -12.93
N ALA A 28 9.00 -0.65 -12.21
CA ALA A 28 9.84 -1.85 -12.16
C ALA A 28 9.95 -2.51 -13.53
N GLU A 29 8.84 -2.64 -14.27
CA GLU A 29 8.82 -3.16 -15.64
C GLU A 29 9.71 -2.33 -16.58
N ARG A 30 9.62 -0.99 -16.48
CA ARG A 30 10.47 -0.09 -17.26
C ARG A 30 11.96 -0.28 -16.94
N LEU A 31 12.30 -0.34 -15.65
CA LEU A 31 13.69 -0.52 -15.21
C LEU A 31 14.26 -1.88 -15.62
N TRP A 32 13.42 -2.91 -15.66
CA TRP A 32 13.78 -4.20 -16.24
C TRP A 32 14.15 -4.08 -17.73
N GLY A 33 13.35 -3.35 -18.51
CA GLY A 33 13.65 -3.07 -19.92
C GLY A 33 14.91 -2.22 -20.13
N ASP A 34 15.22 -1.32 -19.19
CA ASP A 34 16.42 -0.47 -19.21
C ASP A 34 17.69 -1.19 -18.69
N GLY A 35 17.61 -2.47 -18.30
CA GLY A 35 18.75 -3.23 -17.75
C GLY A 35 19.17 -2.82 -16.33
N ARG A 36 18.31 -2.06 -15.63
CA ARG A 36 18.54 -1.56 -14.26
C ARG A 36 17.99 -2.54 -13.23
N GLU A 37 18.48 -3.78 -13.28
CA GLU A 37 17.94 -4.89 -12.51
C GLU A 37 17.97 -4.66 -10.99
N ALA A 38 19.03 -4.01 -10.49
CA ALA A 38 19.17 -3.70 -9.06
C ALA A 38 18.05 -2.78 -8.56
N GLU A 39 17.65 -1.81 -9.37
CA GLU A 39 16.61 -0.84 -9.02
C GLU A 39 15.22 -1.42 -9.23
N ALA A 40 15.04 -2.23 -10.28
CA ALA A 40 13.84 -3.03 -10.45
C ALA A 40 13.62 -3.95 -9.24
N LYS A 41 14.68 -4.57 -8.72
CA LYS A 41 14.62 -5.43 -7.54
C LYS A 41 14.28 -4.66 -6.26
N ALA A 42 14.83 -3.46 -6.08
CA ALA A 42 14.46 -2.59 -4.96
C ALA A 42 12.98 -2.18 -5.00
N LEU A 43 12.44 -1.93 -6.20
CA LEU A 43 11.01 -1.64 -6.36
C LEU A 43 10.13 -2.86 -6.08
N LEU A 44 10.55 -4.05 -6.49
CA LEU A 44 9.83 -5.29 -6.19
C LEU A 44 9.77 -5.57 -4.68
N ASP A 45 10.83 -5.26 -3.93
CA ASP A 45 10.83 -5.35 -2.47
C ASP A 45 9.83 -4.36 -1.84
N ALA A 46 9.82 -3.11 -2.31
CA ALA A 46 8.84 -2.11 -1.88
C ALA A 46 7.40 -2.52 -2.22
N LEU A 47 7.18 -3.15 -3.37
CA LEU A 47 5.89 -3.70 -3.78
C LEU A 47 5.41 -4.83 -2.87
N ASP A 48 6.30 -5.75 -2.47
CA ASP A 48 5.96 -6.81 -1.51
C ASP A 48 5.53 -6.21 -0.16
N ALA A 49 6.27 -5.21 0.34
CA ALA A 49 5.93 -4.52 1.58
C ALA A 49 4.54 -3.84 1.51
N LEU A 50 4.22 -3.19 0.39
CA LEU A 50 2.91 -2.55 0.18
C LEU A 50 1.78 -3.56 0.06
N ASN A 51 1.99 -4.68 -0.63
CA ASN A 51 0.99 -5.75 -0.71
C ASN A 51 0.68 -6.35 0.66
N ARG A 52 1.70 -6.54 1.51
CA ARG A 52 1.49 -6.97 2.91
C ARG A 52 0.72 -5.94 3.73
N ALA A 53 0.97 -4.65 3.52
CA ALA A 53 0.23 -3.59 4.19
C ALA A 53 -1.25 -3.58 3.77
N LEU A 54 -1.52 -3.73 2.47
CA LEU A 54 -2.87 -3.80 1.91
C LEU A 54 -3.65 -5.01 2.43
N ASP A 55 -3.01 -6.18 2.48
CA ASP A 55 -3.61 -7.41 3.02
C ASP A 55 -4.05 -7.23 4.49
N ARG A 56 -3.20 -6.62 5.32
CA ARG A 56 -3.54 -6.33 6.72
C ARG A 56 -4.76 -5.42 6.86
N ILE A 57 -4.87 -4.41 5.99
CA ILE A 57 -6.03 -3.50 5.98
C ILE A 57 -7.30 -4.27 5.60
N ARG A 58 -7.25 -5.06 4.51
CA ARG A 58 -8.38 -5.86 4.02
C ARG A 58 -8.85 -6.91 5.04
N ILE A 59 -7.93 -7.58 5.74
CA ILE A 59 -8.27 -8.53 6.81
C ILE A 59 -8.93 -7.80 7.99
N GLY A 60 -8.41 -6.63 8.37
CA GLY A 60 -9.00 -5.80 9.43
C GLY A 60 -10.43 -5.35 9.10
N GLU A 61 -10.68 -4.94 7.85
CA GLU A 61 -12.01 -4.60 7.35
C GLU A 61 -12.95 -5.83 7.31
N SER A 62 -12.46 -6.97 6.81
CA SER A 62 -13.24 -8.21 6.73
C SER A 62 -13.67 -8.71 8.12
N ARG A 63 -12.80 -8.61 9.13
CA ARG A 63 -13.15 -8.97 10.52
C ARG A 63 -14.24 -8.05 11.09
N ARG A 64 -14.18 -6.75 10.80
CA ARG A 64 -15.22 -5.79 11.23
C ARG A 64 -16.57 -6.10 10.59
N ALA A 65 -16.60 -6.48 9.32
CA ALA A 65 -17.82 -6.86 8.61
C ALA A 65 -18.51 -8.08 9.22
N VAL A 66 -17.75 -9.08 9.67
CA VAL A 66 -18.30 -10.31 10.30
C VAL A 66 -18.92 -10.03 11.68
N THR A 67 -18.37 -9.09 12.45
CA THR A 67 -18.90 -8.71 13.78
C THR A 67 -20.14 -7.80 13.75
N LEU A 68 -20.55 -7.33 12.57
CA LEU A 68 -21.66 -6.37 12.41
C LEU A 68 -22.98 -7.02 11.94
N HIS A 69 -23.07 -8.35 11.96
CA HIS A 69 -24.23 -9.13 11.52
C HIS A 69 -25.02 -9.73 12.67
#